data_AF-A0A520J0R8-F1
#
_entry.id   AF-A0A520J0R8-F1
#
_cell.length_a   1.000
_cell.length_b   1.000
_cell.length_c   1.000
_cell.angle_alpha   90.00
_cell.angle_beta   90.00
_cell.angle_gamma   90.00
#
_symmetry.space_group_name_H-M   'P 1'
#
loop_
_entity.id
_entity.type
_entity.pdbx_description
1 polymer ?
#
loop_
_entity_poly.entity_id
_entity_poly.type
_entity_poly.pdbx_seq_one_letter_code
_entity_poly.pdbx_strand_id
1 'polypeptide(L)'
;MNQNLTTDRQTFVTHLECSITGERYEADQLHGLSRAGRPLLVRYDLDAVRSAVSRDTIEARPTDLWRWRELLPVRHTSNIVSLGEIETPLVPLTKSGGPNVLVKDEGRLPTGSFKARGLVMAVAMAKELGVTKIAMPTNGNAGAALAAYATRCGIETIVFCPDDTPEINVREIAMQGARVWRVNGLIDDCGAIVGKGAAEGRWFDFSTLKEPYRIEGKKTMGLELAAQFGWKLPDAVFYPTGGGTGLIGMWKAFDEL
;
A
#
# COMPACT_ATOMS: atom_id res chain seq x y z
N MET A 1 11.46 -17.44 -14.44
CA MET A 1 11.34 -15.96 -14.41
C MET A 1 9.93 -15.64 -13.92
N ASN A 2 9.78 -14.79 -12.89
CA ASN A 2 8.45 -14.49 -12.35
C ASN A 2 7.70 -13.57 -13.32
N GLN A 3 6.79 -14.15 -14.12
CA GLN A 3 6.05 -13.41 -15.13
C GLN A 3 5.19 -12.29 -14.54
N ASN A 4 4.80 -12.36 -13.26
CA ASN A 4 4.06 -11.26 -12.61
C ASN A 4 4.86 -9.95 -12.65
N LEU A 5 6.20 -10.03 -12.66
CA LEU A 5 7.10 -8.88 -12.55
C LEU A 5 7.71 -8.42 -13.89
N THR A 6 7.58 -9.19 -14.98
CA THR A 6 8.44 -9.00 -16.18
C THR A 6 7.68 -8.77 -17.49
N THR A 7 6.36 -8.71 -17.48
CA THR A 7 5.56 -8.58 -18.72
C THR A 7 4.63 -7.38 -18.66
N ASP A 8 4.80 -6.42 -19.58
CA ASP A 8 3.94 -5.24 -19.70
C ASP A 8 2.50 -5.61 -20.02
N ARG A 9 1.57 -4.82 -19.47
CA ARG A 9 0.13 -5.09 -19.50
C ARG A 9 -0.65 -3.80 -19.56
N GLN A 10 -1.85 -3.89 -20.10
CA GLN A 10 -2.81 -2.80 -20.08
C GLN A 10 -3.24 -2.53 -18.63
N THR A 11 -3.25 -1.26 -18.25
CA THR A 11 -3.90 -0.83 -17.00
C THR A 11 -5.40 -0.73 -17.22
N PHE A 12 -6.16 -1.08 -16.19
CA PHE A 12 -7.61 -0.90 -16.16
C PHE A 12 -8.04 0.30 -15.32
N VAL A 13 -7.08 1.07 -14.80
CA VAL A 13 -7.38 2.31 -14.07
C VAL A 13 -8.02 3.31 -15.03
N THR A 14 -9.18 3.83 -14.64
CA THR A 14 -9.91 4.84 -15.42
C THR A 14 -9.65 6.24 -14.90
N HIS A 15 -9.70 6.44 -13.57
CA HIS A 15 -9.52 7.73 -12.93
C HIS A 15 -9.26 7.56 -11.42
N LEU A 16 -8.90 8.66 -10.77
CA LEU A 16 -8.95 8.80 -9.32
C LEU A 16 -10.25 9.52 -8.93
N GLU A 17 -10.80 9.19 -7.77
CA GLU A 17 -12.08 9.73 -7.30
C GLU A 17 -11.99 10.19 -5.85
N CYS A 18 -12.50 11.39 -5.56
CA CYS A 18 -12.63 11.85 -4.19
C CYS A 18 -13.56 10.94 -3.38
N SER A 19 -13.05 10.39 -2.28
CA SER A 19 -13.76 9.45 -1.40
C SER A 19 -15.07 9.96 -0.79
N ILE A 20 -15.33 11.27 -0.83
CA ILE A 20 -16.54 11.88 -0.28
C ILE A 20 -17.39 12.54 -1.37
N THR A 21 -16.78 13.33 -2.26
CA THR A 21 -17.54 14.14 -3.23
C THR A 21 -17.79 13.43 -4.56
N GLY A 22 -17.08 12.32 -4.85
CA GLY A 22 -17.13 11.66 -6.15
C GLY A 22 -16.46 12.45 -7.29
N GLU A 23 -15.80 13.56 -6.97
CA GLU A 23 -15.08 14.36 -7.97
C GLU A 23 -13.94 13.55 -8.59
N ARG A 24 -13.82 13.62 -9.92
CA ARG A 24 -12.84 12.87 -10.70
C ARG A 24 -11.53 13.63 -10.90
N TYR A 25 -10.44 12.88 -10.88
CA TYR A 25 -9.06 13.31 -11.04
C TYR A 25 -8.36 12.37 -12.02
N GLU A 26 -7.39 12.87 -12.77
CA GLU A 26 -6.63 12.07 -13.73
C GLU A 26 -5.71 11.07 -13.01
N ALA A 27 -5.62 9.83 -13.49
CA ALA A 27 -4.84 8.78 -12.83
C ALA A 27 -3.32 8.91 -13.02
N ASP A 28 -2.90 9.59 -14.10
CA ASP A 28 -1.51 9.66 -14.56
C ASP A 28 -0.80 10.95 -14.11
N GLN A 29 -1.31 11.54 -13.03
CA GLN A 29 -0.79 12.78 -12.49
C GLN A 29 -0.51 12.62 -11.00
N LEU A 30 0.47 13.37 -10.54
CA LEU A 30 0.83 13.38 -9.14
C LEU A 30 -0.26 14.11 -8.34
N HIS A 31 -0.98 13.36 -7.52
CA HIS A 31 -2.04 13.87 -6.66
C HIS A 31 -1.77 13.59 -5.19
N GLY A 32 -1.98 14.61 -4.36
CA GLY A 32 -2.19 14.45 -2.93
C GLY A 32 -3.67 14.24 -2.61
N LEU A 33 -4.17 14.99 -1.63
CA LEU A 33 -5.59 15.03 -1.31
C LEU A 33 -6.40 15.71 -2.43
N SER A 34 -7.69 15.41 -2.48
CA SER A 34 -8.65 16.13 -3.32
C SER A 34 -8.72 17.61 -2.94
N ARG A 35 -9.34 18.42 -3.81
CA ARG A 35 -9.69 19.83 -3.56
C ARG A 35 -10.51 20.01 -2.28
N ALA A 36 -11.26 18.99 -1.86
CA ALA A 36 -12.01 18.95 -0.60
C ALA A 36 -11.18 18.48 0.61
N GLY A 37 -9.87 18.26 0.45
CA GLY A 37 -8.99 17.77 1.51
C GLY A 37 -9.25 16.31 1.88
N ARG A 38 -9.80 15.50 0.98
CA ARG A 38 -10.16 14.09 1.23
C ARG A 38 -9.27 13.13 0.42
N PRO A 39 -9.08 11.89 0.89
CA PRO A 39 -8.32 10.90 0.14
C PRO A 39 -8.95 10.62 -1.22
N LEU A 40 -8.10 10.37 -2.20
CA LEU A 40 -8.49 9.91 -3.54
C LEU A 40 -8.44 8.38 -3.59
N LEU A 41 -9.43 7.77 -4.26
CA LEU A 41 -9.55 6.33 -4.47
C LEU A 41 -9.28 6.03 -5.95
N VAL A 42 -8.54 4.97 -6.23
CA VAL A 42 -8.33 4.51 -7.61
C VAL A 42 -9.58 3.80 -8.12
N ARG A 43 -10.05 4.13 -9.32
CA ARG A 43 -11.20 3.48 -9.96
C ARG A 43 -10.76 2.72 -11.21
N TYR A 44 -11.40 1.58 -11.45
CA TYR A 44 -11.08 0.65 -12.53
C TYR A 44 -12.28 0.45 -13.45
N ASP A 45 -12.02 0.11 -14.71
CA ASP A 45 -13.01 -0.50 -15.60
C ASP A 45 -13.14 -1.99 -15.25
N LEU A 46 -14.06 -2.30 -14.33
CA LEU A 46 -14.22 -3.67 -13.81
C LEU A 46 -14.81 -4.63 -14.85
N ASP A 47 -15.58 -4.13 -15.83
CA ASP A 47 -16.11 -4.95 -16.93
C ASP A 47 -14.98 -5.37 -17.88
N ALA A 48 -14.04 -4.45 -18.16
CA ALA A 48 -12.84 -4.76 -18.90
C ALA A 48 -11.91 -5.72 -18.14
N VAL A 49 -11.74 -5.56 -16.81
CA VAL A 49 -11.00 -6.53 -15.98
C VAL A 49 -11.62 -7.91 -16.06
N ARG A 50 -12.95 -8.01 -15.87
CA ARG A 50 -13.70 -9.28 -15.92
C ARG A 50 -13.55 -9.98 -17.28
N SER A 51 -13.46 -9.21 -18.36
CA SER A 51 -13.27 -9.73 -19.71
C SER A 51 -11.81 -10.15 -19.99
N ALA A 52 -10.84 -9.51 -19.33
CA ALA A 52 -9.42 -9.72 -19.58
C ALA A 52 -8.80 -10.87 -18.78
N VAL A 53 -9.32 -11.19 -17.59
CA VAL A 53 -8.73 -12.21 -16.72
C VAL A 53 -9.78 -13.04 -15.97
N SER A 54 -9.64 -14.36 -16.02
CA SER A 54 -10.46 -15.29 -15.24
C SER A 54 -9.84 -15.60 -13.87
N ARG A 55 -10.65 -16.08 -12.93
CA ARG A 55 -10.22 -16.57 -11.62
C ARG A 55 -9.17 -17.68 -11.75
N ASP A 56 -9.40 -18.67 -12.62
CA ASP A 56 -8.45 -19.74 -12.90
C ASP A 56 -7.09 -19.23 -13.39
N THR A 57 -7.10 -18.17 -14.21
CA THR A 57 -5.87 -17.54 -14.70
C THR A 57 -5.11 -16.85 -13.57
N ILE A 58 -5.82 -16.23 -12.63
CA ILE A 58 -5.21 -15.64 -11.43
C ILE A 58 -4.63 -16.74 -10.55
N GLU A 59 -5.38 -17.81 -10.32
CA GLU A 59 -4.98 -18.94 -9.47
C GLU A 59 -3.77 -19.70 -10.01
N ALA A 60 -3.60 -19.79 -11.34
CA ALA A 60 -2.44 -20.44 -11.95
C ALA A 60 -1.12 -19.65 -11.81
N ARG A 61 -1.16 -18.38 -11.40
CA ARG A 61 0.03 -17.52 -11.25
C ARG A 61 0.79 -17.81 -9.95
N PRO A 62 2.10 -17.46 -9.90
CA PRO A 62 2.84 -17.39 -8.64
C PRO A 62 2.11 -16.52 -7.60
N THR A 63 2.16 -16.96 -6.33
CA THR A 63 1.50 -16.34 -5.18
C THR A 63 2.34 -15.19 -4.60
N ASP A 64 2.27 -14.05 -5.26
CA ASP A 64 2.87 -12.79 -4.81
C ASP A 64 1.87 -11.62 -4.90
N LEU A 65 2.29 -10.44 -4.43
CA LEU A 65 1.45 -9.23 -4.49
C LEU A 65 1.05 -8.85 -5.92
N TRP A 66 1.89 -9.14 -6.91
CA TRP A 66 1.72 -8.77 -8.32
C TRP A 66 0.86 -9.78 -9.11
N ARG A 67 0.43 -10.87 -8.46
CA ARG A 67 -0.62 -11.77 -8.95
C ARG A 67 -1.89 -11.02 -9.36
N TRP A 68 -2.17 -9.91 -8.68
CA TRP A 68 -3.38 -9.09 -8.81
C TRP A 68 -3.26 -7.92 -9.78
N ARG A 69 -2.19 -7.86 -10.59
CA ARG A 69 -1.82 -6.74 -11.47
C ARG A 69 -2.93 -6.07 -12.27
N GLU A 70 -3.96 -6.78 -12.75
CA GLU A 70 -5.08 -6.17 -13.48
C GLU A 70 -5.96 -5.27 -12.58
N LEU A 71 -5.91 -5.50 -11.27
CA LEU A 71 -6.56 -4.73 -10.22
C LEU A 71 -5.58 -3.82 -9.47
N LEU A 72 -4.40 -3.52 -10.05
CA LEU A 72 -3.38 -2.64 -9.47
C LEU A 72 -3.02 -1.51 -10.45
N PRO A 73 -2.61 -0.33 -9.95
CA PRO A 73 -2.50 0.87 -10.79
C PRO A 73 -1.20 1.01 -11.61
N VAL A 74 -0.20 0.15 -11.41
CA VAL A 74 1.10 0.27 -12.09
C VAL A 74 0.97 -0.12 -13.56
N ARG A 75 1.41 0.75 -14.48
CA ARG A 75 1.29 0.52 -15.93
C ARG A 75 2.50 -0.18 -16.51
N HIS A 76 3.70 0.29 -16.17
CA HIS A 76 4.93 -0.20 -16.77
C HIS A 76 5.61 -1.20 -15.83
N THR A 77 5.97 -2.38 -16.33
CA THR A 77 6.68 -3.37 -15.51
C THR A 77 8.05 -2.91 -15.05
N SER A 78 8.69 -2.00 -15.80
CA SER A 78 9.91 -1.33 -15.36
C SER A 78 9.73 -0.56 -14.04
N ASN A 79 8.50 -0.19 -13.67
CA ASN A 79 8.17 0.56 -12.46
C ASN A 79 7.62 -0.32 -11.34
N ILE A 80 7.43 -1.61 -11.58
CA ILE A 80 7.15 -2.58 -10.52
C ILE A 80 8.30 -2.56 -9.51
N VAL A 81 7.94 -2.52 -8.23
CA VAL A 81 8.85 -2.64 -7.10
C VAL A 81 8.48 -3.89 -6.33
N SER A 82 9.46 -4.71 -5.95
CA SER A 82 9.20 -5.88 -5.11
C SER A 82 10.40 -6.17 -4.23
N LEU A 83 10.10 -6.55 -2.99
CA LEU A 83 11.03 -7.13 -2.02
C LEU A 83 10.71 -8.61 -1.74
N GLY A 84 9.87 -9.23 -2.58
CA GLY A 84 9.44 -10.62 -2.42
C GLY A 84 8.22 -10.79 -1.52
N GLU A 85 7.20 -9.94 -1.71
CA GLU A 85 5.93 -10.05 -1.00
C GLU A 85 5.24 -11.38 -1.36
N ILE A 86 4.99 -12.20 -0.35
CA ILE A 86 4.27 -13.48 -0.51
C ILE A 86 2.77 -13.30 -0.30
N GLU A 87 1.98 -14.25 -0.81
CA GLU A 87 0.66 -14.50 -0.25
C GLU A 87 0.80 -15.00 1.19
N THR A 88 0.28 -14.23 2.15
CA THR A 88 0.50 -14.51 3.58
C THR A 88 -0.39 -15.69 4.03
N PRO A 89 0.08 -16.51 5.00
CA PRO A 89 -0.66 -17.72 5.39
C PRO A 89 -1.89 -17.41 6.25
N LEU A 90 -2.88 -18.29 6.18
CA LEU A 90 -3.98 -18.38 7.13
C LEU A 90 -3.64 -19.40 8.22
N VAL A 91 -3.37 -18.91 9.43
CA VAL A 91 -2.92 -19.72 10.57
C VAL A 91 -4.11 -20.05 11.47
N PRO A 92 -4.44 -21.34 11.70
CA PRO A 92 -5.54 -21.70 12.58
C PRO A 92 -5.20 -21.48 14.06
N LEU A 93 -6.11 -20.83 14.79
CA LEU A 93 -6.02 -20.65 16.23
C LEU A 93 -6.80 -21.74 16.97
N THR A 94 -6.16 -22.89 17.18
CA THR A 94 -6.78 -24.09 17.77
C THR A 94 -7.23 -23.95 19.23
N LYS A 95 -6.72 -22.94 19.95
CA LYS A 95 -7.05 -22.67 21.37
C LYS A 95 -7.72 -21.30 21.58
N SER A 96 -8.40 -20.78 20.55
CA SER A 96 -9.06 -19.46 20.58
C SER A 96 -10.45 -19.46 21.26
N GLY A 97 -11.00 -20.62 21.61
CA GLY A 97 -12.34 -20.75 22.19
C GLY A 97 -13.48 -20.68 21.16
N GLY A 98 -13.20 -20.41 19.89
CA GLY A 98 -14.17 -20.45 18.79
C GLY A 98 -13.79 -21.48 17.71
N PRO A 99 -14.78 -22.10 17.03
CA PRO A 99 -14.49 -22.92 15.85
C PRO A 99 -14.02 -22.03 14.68
N ASN A 100 -13.09 -22.52 13.87
CA ASN A 100 -12.66 -21.92 12.60
C ASN A 100 -12.06 -20.50 12.67
N VAL A 101 -11.44 -20.13 13.78
CA VAL A 101 -10.72 -18.84 13.88
C VAL A 101 -9.36 -18.96 13.19
N LEU A 102 -9.13 -18.14 12.17
CA LEU A 102 -7.87 -18.06 11.43
C LEU A 102 -7.24 -16.66 11.60
N VAL A 103 -5.91 -16.61 11.57
CA VAL A 103 -5.13 -15.37 11.50
C VAL A 103 -4.44 -15.29 10.14
N LYS A 104 -4.73 -14.23 9.39
CA LYS A 104 -3.94 -13.85 8.22
C LYS A 104 -2.62 -13.24 8.70
N ASP A 105 -1.53 -14.00 8.69
CA ASP A 105 -0.24 -13.61 9.30
C ASP A 105 0.55 -12.67 8.38
N GLU A 106 0.15 -11.41 8.40
CA GLU A 106 0.82 -10.31 7.69
C GLU A 106 2.22 -9.96 8.23
N GLY A 107 2.65 -10.57 9.33
CA GLY A 107 4.00 -10.44 9.86
C GLY A 107 5.05 -11.16 9.02
N ARG A 108 4.64 -12.00 8.05
CA ARG A 108 5.54 -12.72 7.13
C ARG A 108 6.03 -11.91 5.94
N LEU A 109 5.55 -10.67 5.78
CA LEU A 109 5.97 -9.81 4.68
C LEU A 109 7.40 -9.28 4.86
N PRO A 110 8.06 -8.79 3.79
CA PRO A 110 9.50 -8.48 3.79
C PRO A 110 9.99 -7.50 4.87
N THR A 111 9.09 -6.64 5.37
CA THR A 111 9.38 -5.63 6.39
C THR A 111 8.70 -5.97 7.73
N GLY A 112 8.37 -7.24 7.96
CA GLY A 112 7.78 -7.74 9.20
C GLY A 112 6.36 -7.25 9.51
N SER A 113 5.66 -6.62 8.56
CA SER A 113 4.30 -6.14 8.77
C SER A 113 3.50 -5.90 7.49
N PHE A 114 2.18 -5.86 7.64
CA PHE A 114 1.23 -5.49 6.59
C PHE A 114 1.53 -4.15 5.92
N LYS A 115 2.34 -3.25 6.53
CA LYS A 115 2.74 -1.96 5.94
C LYS A 115 3.40 -2.13 4.59
N ALA A 116 4.13 -3.23 4.38
CA ALA A 116 4.74 -3.58 3.10
C ALA A 116 3.76 -3.51 1.92
N ARG A 117 2.55 -4.08 2.08
CA ARG A 117 1.52 -4.09 1.01
C ARG A 117 1.17 -2.71 0.50
N GLY A 118 0.94 -1.77 1.41
CA GLY A 118 0.55 -0.42 1.02
C GLY A 118 1.73 0.34 0.40
N LEU A 119 2.92 0.19 0.99
CA LEU A 119 4.06 1.01 0.60
C LEU A 119 4.76 0.52 -0.65
N VAL A 120 4.73 -0.79 -0.96
CA VAL A 120 5.18 -1.26 -2.27
C VAL A 120 4.39 -0.60 -3.39
N MET A 121 3.07 -0.45 -3.22
CA MET A 121 2.21 0.16 -4.22
C MET A 121 2.40 1.67 -4.31
N ALA A 122 2.45 2.35 -3.16
CA ALA A 122 2.71 3.78 -3.10
C ALA A 122 4.06 4.17 -3.73
N VAL A 123 5.12 3.38 -3.44
CA VAL A 123 6.45 3.61 -3.99
C VAL A 123 6.53 3.27 -5.47
N ALA A 124 5.91 2.17 -5.91
CA ALA A 124 5.84 1.84 -7.33
C ALA A 124 5.14 2.93 -8.14
N MET A 125 4.05 3.49 -7.62
CA MET A 125 3.36 4.61 -8.28
C MET A 125 4.13 5.93 -8.19
N ALA A 126 4.84 6.20 -7.09
CA ALA A 126 5.76 7.34 -7.04
C ALA A 126 6.86 7.24 -8.10
N LYS A 127 7.43 6.05 -8.30
CA LYS A 127 8.38 5.79 -9.39
C LYS A 127 7.74 5.98 -10.77
N GLU A 128 6.55 5.41 -10.98
CA GLU A 128 5.76 5.56 -12.21
C GLU A 128 5.51 7.04 -12.57
N LEU A 129 5.26 7.88 -11.56
CA LEU A 129 4.97 9.31 -11.70
C LEU A 129 6.23 10.20 -11.59
N GLY A 130 7.43 9.62 -11.60
CA GLY A 130 8.69 10.35 -11.64
C GLY A 130 9.09 11.06 -10.34
N VAL A 131 8.53 10.65 -9.19
CA VAL A 131 8.91 11.20 -7.88
C VAL A 131 10.28 10.67 -7.46
N THR A 132 11.20 11.58 -7.15
CA THR A 132 12.57 11.25 -6.74
C THR A 132 12.85 11.45 -5.25
N LYS A 133 11.95 12.15 -4.54
CA LYS A 133 12.13 12.52 -3.13
C LYS A 133 10.82 12.58 -2.37
N ILE A 134 10.75 11.89 -1.24
CA ILE A 134 9.53 11.71 -0.44
C ILE A 134 9.79 11.96 1.05
N ALA A 135 8.77 12.41 1.77
CA ALA A 135 8.84 12.50 3.22
C ALA A 135 7.59 11.97 3.92
N MET A 136 7.75 11.37 5.10
CA MET A 136 6.64 10.82 5.87
C MET A 136 6.82 11.04 7.39
N PRO A 137 5.75 11.45 8.10
CA PRO A 137 5.71 11.40 9.55
C PRO A 137 5.33 9.99 10.02
N THR A 138 6.14 9.38 10.88
CA THR A 138 5.86 8.03 11.41
C THR A 138 6.74 7.71 12.62
N ASN A 139 6.23 6.89 13.54
CA ASN A 139 6.96 6.38 14.71
C ASN A 139 7.18 4.86 14.66
N GLY A 140 6.93 4.19 13.53
CA GLY A 140 7.05 2.73 13.44
C GLY A 140 7.10 2.16 12.03
N ASN A 141 6.57 0.95 11.88
CA ASN A 141 6.72 0.05 10.72
C ASN A 141 6.44 0.68 9.34
N ALA A 142 5.63 1.74 9.27
CA ALA A 142 5.42 2.45 8.00
C ALA A 142 6.73 3.06 7.49
N GLY A 143 7.55 3.66 8.37
CA GLY A 143 8.83 4.24 7.98
C GLY A 143 9.82 3.20 7.47
N ALA A 144 9.90 2.06 8.16
CA ALA A 144 10.80 0.98 7.79
C ALA A 144 10.42 0.40 6.43
N ALA A 145 9.12 0.19 6.20
CA ALA A 145 8.65 -0.24 4.88
C ALA A 145 8.91 0.82 3.81
N LEU A 146 8.64 2.10 4.07
CA LEU A 146 8.85 3.17 3.10
C LEU A 146 10.31 3.21 2.65
N ALA A 147 11.21 3.23 3.62
CA ALA A 147 12.66 3.25 3.41
C ALA A 147 13.09 2.04 2.58
N ALA A 148 12.66 0.83 2.95
CA ALA A 148 13.06 -0.39 2.25
C ALA A 148 12.65 -0.37 0.76
N TYR A 149 11.40 -0.01 0.47
CA TYR A 149 10.89 0.05 -0.90
C TYR A 149 11.50 1.20 -1.71
N ALA A 150 11.60 2.39 -1.12
CA ALA A 150 12.11 3.57 -1.80
C ALA A 150 13.62 3.46 -2.09
N THR A 151 14.41 2.92 -1.16
CA THR A 151 15.83 2.62 -1.35
C THR A 151 16.03 1.64 -2.51
N ARG A 152 15.17 0.61 -2.62
CA ARG A 152 15.24 -0.38 -3.71
C ARG A 152 15.12 0.25 -5.11
N CYS A 153 14.43 1.38 -5.24
CA CYS A 153 14.25 2.07 -6.52
C CYS A 153 14.92 3.45 -6.60
N GLY A 154 15.79 3.80 -5.65
CA GLY A 154 16.58 5.04 -5.69
C GLY A 154 15.80 6.33 -5.39
N ILE A 155 14.68 6.25 -4.66
CA ILE A 155 13.91 7.42 -4.23
C ILE A 155 14.45 7.89 -2.86
N GLU A 156 14.89 9.15 -2.78
CA GLU A 156 15.37 9.73 -1.53
C GLU A 156 14.23 9.82 -0.51
N THR A 157 14.42 9.21 0.67
CA THR A 157 13.38 9.12 1.70
C THR A 157 13.79 9.87 2.96
N ILE A 158 12.92 10.76 3.43
CA ILE A 158 13.07 11.50 4.68
C ILE A 158 11.95 11.08 5.64
N VAL A 159 12.31 10.69 6.85
CA VAL A 159 11.35 10.28 7.87
C VAL A 159 11.48 11.18 9.09
N PHE A 160 10.35 11.73 9.52
CA PHE A 160 10.25 12.51 10.74
C PHE A 160 9.55 11.66 11.82
N CYS A 161 10.29 11.38 12.89
CA CYS A 161 9.84 10.61 14.04
C CYS A 161 9.66 11.56 15.24
N PRO A 162 8.57 11.45 16.02
CA PRO A 162 8.49 12.05 17.36
C PRO A 162 9.69 11.68 18.23
N ASP A 163 10.09 12.54 19.16
CA ASP A 163 11.27 12.30 20.03
C ASP A 163 11.09 11.08 20.94
N ASP A 164 9.85 10.76 21.31
CA ASP A 164 9.48 9.57 22.09
C ASP A 164 9.39 8.28 21.25
N THR A 165 9.74 8.34 19.96
CA THR A 165 9.75 7.15 19.09
C THR A 165 10.77 6.14 19.59
N PRO A 166 10.38 4.86 19.81
CA PRO A 166 11.31 3.82 20.25
C PRO A 166 12.56 3.76 19.39
N GLU A 167 13.73 3.72 20.03
CA GLU A 167 15.05 3.72 19.37
C GLU A 167 15.17 2.63 18.30
N ILE A 168 14.59 1.46 18.56
CA ILE A 168 14.61 0.34 17.62
C ILE A 168 13.94 0.69 16.29
N ASN A 169 12.82 1.42 16.32
CA ASN A 169 12.10 1.83 15.12
C ASN A 169 12.91 2.88 14.34
N VAL A 170 13.49 3.86 15.04
CA VAL A 170 14.34 4.89 14.42
C VAL A 170 15.53 4.25 13.71
N ARG A 171 16.20 3.29 14.37
CA ARG A 171 17.33 2.55 13.78
C ARG A 171 16.91 1.71 12.60
N GLU A 172 15.81 0.98 12.70
CA GLU A 172 15.30 0.16 11.60
C GLU A 172 15.04 1.01 10.36
N ILE A 173 14.37 2.15 10.51
CA ILE A 173 14.09 3.09 9.41
C ILE A 173 15.40 3.59 8.77
N ALA A 174 16.38 3.97 9.58
CA ALA A 174 17.67 4.45 9.09
C ALA A 174 18.47 3.34 8.38
N MET A 175 18.47 2.13 8.93
CA MET A 175 19.14 0.96 8.35
C MET A 175 18.55 0.56 7.00
N GLN A 176 17.25 0.80 6.78
CA GLN A 176 16.58 0.59 5.50
C GLN A 176 16.88 1.69 4.47
N GLY A 177 17.65 2.73 4.83
CA GLY A 177 18.20 3.73 3.92
C GLY A 177 17.53 5.12 3.96
N ALA A 178 16.57 5.35 4.85
CA ALA A 178 15.97 6.68 5.00
C ALA A 178 16.83 7.62 5.85
N ARG A 179 16.73 8.92 5.56
CA ARG A 179 17.26 9.99 6.41
C ARG A 179 16.25 10.27 7.52
N VAL A 180 16.59 9.89 8.75
CA VAL A 180 15.65 9.97 9.89
C VAL A 180 15.96 11.18 10.77
N TRP A 181 14.93 11.94 11.11
CA TRP A 181 15.01 13.10 12.00
C TRP A 181 14.06 12.90 13.17
N ARG A 182 14.56 13.12 14.39
CA ARG A 182 13.72 13.25 15.58
C ARG A 182 13.20 14.67 15.69
N VAL A 183 11.91 14.78 15.96
CA VAL A 183 11.21 16.04 16.17
C VAL A 183 10.85 16.11 17.64
N ASN A 184 11.28 17.17 18.32
CA ASN A 184 10.85 17.47 19.68
C ASN A 184 9.38 17.90 19.67
N GLY A 185 8.49 16.91 19.61
CA GLY A 185 7.06 17.07 19.41
C GLY A 185 6.37 15.73 19.15
N LEU A 186 5.08 15.79 18.85
CA LEU A 186 4.24 14.62 18.58
C LEU A 186 4.13 14.34 17.08
N ILE A 187 3.40 13.28 16.72
CA ILE A 187 3.24 12.85 15.33
C ILE A 187 2.62 13.93 14.44
N ASP A 188 1.75 14.78 15.00
CA ASP A 188 1.13 15.89 14.27
C ASP A 188 2.13 17.00 13.94
N ASP A 189 3.11 17.26 14.82
CA ASP A 189 4.21 18.21 14.58
C ASP A 189 5.11 17.71 13.44
N CYS A 190 5.42 16.40 13.43
CA CYS A 190 6.09 15.76 12.30
C CYS A 190 5.29 15.94 11.01
N GLY A 191 3.97 15.78 11.07
CA GLY A 191 3.07 15.97 9.94
C GLY A 191 3.06 17.41 9.42
N ALA A 192 3.10 18.39 10.31
CA ALA A 192 3.20 19.81 9.95
C ALA A 192 4.52 20.12 9.23
N ILE A 193 5.65 19.57 9.70
CA ILE A 193 6.96 19.71 9.04
C ILE A 193 6.93 19.11 7.63
N VAL A 194 6.39 17.89 7.50
CA VAL A 194 6.27 17.22 6.21
C VAL A 194 5.40 18.01 5.25
N GLY A 195 4.22 18.47 5.71
CA GLY A 195 3.30 19.28 4.91
C GLY A 195 3.90 20.61 4.46
N LYS A 196 4.61 21.32 5.36
CA LYS A 196 5.31 22.56 5.01
C LYS A 196 6.39 22.33 3.96
N GLY A 197 7.23 21.31 4.13
CA GLY A 197 8.28 21.02 3.15
C GLY A 197 7.73 20.58 1.79
N ALA A 198 6.57 19.91 1.77
CA ALA A 198 5.89 19.57 0.53
C ALA A 198 5.34 20.82 -0.18
N ALA A 199 4.75 21.77 0.56
CA ALA A 199 4.31 23.05 0.01
C ALA A 199 5.46 23.91 -0.56
N GLU A 200 6.66 23.75 0.00
CA GLU A 200 7.90 24.39 -0.49
C GLU A 200 8.60 23.59 -1.60
N GLY A 201 8.02 22.51 -2.11
CA GLY A 201 8.57 21.70 -3.19
C GLY A 201 9.82 20.87 -2.82
N ARG A 202 10.06 20.64 -1.53
CA ARG A 202 11.25 19.91 -1.06
C ARG A 202 11.14 18.39 -1.23
N TRP A 203 9.92 17.85 -1.27
CA TRP A 203 9.58 16.44 -1.39
C TRP A 203 8.08 16.26 -1.65
N PHE A 204 7.69 15.07 -2.06
CA PHE A 204 6.28 14.68 -2.08
C PHE A 204 5.85 14.08 -0.73
N ASP A 205 4.64 14.43 -0.29
CA ASP A 205 4.11 14.07 1.03
C ASP A 205 3.53 12.64 1.04
N PHE A 206 4.20 11.76 1.76
CA PHE A 206 3.83 10.35 1.93
C PHE A 206 3.08 10.07 3.25
N SER A 207 2.54 11.10 3.90
CA SER A 207 1.66 10.94 5.06
C SER A 207 0.48 10.01 4.76
N THR A 208 0.00 9.32 5.79
CA THR A 208 -1.10 8.35 5.64
C THR A 208 -2.32 8.99 4.97
N LEU A 209 -2.85 8.32 3.94
CA LEU A 209 -4.02 8.74 3.14
C LEU A 209 -3.86 10.01 2.28
N LYS A 210 -2.65 10.58 2.18
CA LYS A 210 -2.41 11.71 1.26
C LYS A 210 -2.14 11.26 -0.17
N GLU A 211 -1.33 10.24 -0.37
CA GLU A 211 -1.20 9.57 -1.66
C GLU A 211 -2.28 8.47 -1.82
N PRO A 212 -2.84 8.28 -3.04
CA PRO A 212 -4.01 7.42 -3.25
C PRO A 212 -3.69 5.92 -3.29
N TYR A 213 -2.45 5.55 -3.56
CA TYR A 213 -2.07 4.22 -4.04
C TYR A 213 -1.82 3.21 -2.91
N ARG A 214 -1.62 3.67 -1.67
CA ARG A 214 -1.52 2.78 -0.49
C ARG A 214 -2.70 1.83 -0.36
N ILE A 215 -3.90 2.32 -0.68
CA ILE A 215 -5.14 1.57 -0.54
C ILE A 215 -5.13 0.38 -1.50
N GLU A 216 -4.65 0.56 -2.73
CA GLU A 216 -4.56 -0.49 -3.75
C GLU A 216 -3.62 -1.62 -3.33
N GLY A 217 -2.50 -1.27 -2.72
CA GLY A 217 -1.61 -2.25 -2.14
C GLY A 217 -2.27 -3.07 -1.03
N LYS A 218 -2.98 -2.40 -0.11
CA LYS A 218 -3.72 -3.04 0.98
C LYS A 218 -4.89 -3.90 0.51
N LYS A 219 -5.53 -3.52 -0.59
CA LYS A 219 -6.63 -4.25 -1.24
C LYS A 219 -6.28 -5.71 -1.50
N THR A 220 -5.00 -5.99 -1.79
CA THR A 220 -4.52 -7.36 -2.01
C THR A 220 -4.75 -8.30 -0.84
N MET A 221 -4.87 -7.81 0.41
CA MET A 221 -5.28 -8.66 1.54
C MET A 221 -6.68 -9.25 1.32
N GLY A 222 -7.62 -8.44 0.85
CA GLY A 222 -8.99 -8.89 0.57
C GLY A 222 -9.05 -9.82 -0.63
N LEU A 223 -8.28 -9.54 -1.68
CA LEU A 223 -8.18 -10.42 -2.86
C LEU A 223 -7.59 -11.79 -2.51
N GLU A 224 -6.52 -11.82 -1.69
CA GLU A 224 -5.94 -13.06 -1.19
C GLU A 224 -6.93 -13.82 -0.32
N LEU A 225 -7.67 -13.15 0.57
CA LEU A 225 -8.72 -13.81 1.36
C LEU A 225 -9.78 -14.44 0.45
N ALA A 226 -10.24 -13.73 -0.59
CA ALA A 226 -11.19 -14.28 -1.53
C ALA A 226 -10.66 -15.56 -2.19
N ALA A 227 -9.45 -15.54 -2.75
CA ALA A 227 -8.88 -16.72 -3.40
C ALA A 227 -8.58 -17.87 -2.41
N GLN A 228 -8.02 -17.58 -1.24
CA GLN A 228 -7.67 -18.60 -0.25
C GLN A 228 -8.89 -19.32 0.36
N PHE A 229 -10.06 -18.68 0.33
CA PHE A 229 -11.34 -19.28 0.71
C PHE A 229 -12.16 -19.76 -0.51
N GLY A 230 -11.54 -19.95 -1.68
CA GLY A 230 -12.22 -20.46 -2.86
C GLY A 230 -13.34 -19.55 -3.37
N TRP A 231 -13.12 -18.24 -3.33
CA TRP A 231 -14.04 -17.16 -3.71
C TRP A 231 -15.32 -17.08 -2.89
N LYS A 232 -15.33 -17.67 -1.70
CA LYS A 232 -16.39 -17.52 -0.70
C LYS A 232 -15.83 -16.82 0.53
N LEU A 233 -16.15 -15.55 0.71
CA LEU A 233 -15.63 -14.75 1.82
C LEU A 233 -16.00 -15.35 3.20
N PRO A 234 -15.15 -15.16 4.22
CA PRO A 234 -15.49 -15.53 5.58
C PRO A 234 -16.66 -14.69 6.11
N ASP A 235 -17.41 -15.23 7.08
CA ASP A 235 -18.57 -14.54 7.67
C ASP A 235 -18.19 -13.24 8.38
N ALA A 236 -16.98 -13.16 8.93
CA ALA A 236 -16.46 -11.98 9.60
C ALA A 236 -14.95 -11.83 9.42
N VAL A 237 -14.50 -10.58 9.31
CA VAL A 237 -13.08 -10.20 9.34
C VAL A 237 -12.87 -9.19 10.46
N PHE A 238 -12.05 -9.55 11.44
CA PHE A 238 -11.64 -8.65 12.51
C PHE A 238 -10.33 -7.98 12.14
N TYR A 239 -10.35 -6.66 11.96
CA TYR A 239 -9.19 -5.88 11.54
C TYR A 239 -8.79 -4.82 12.58
N PRO A 240 -7.67 -4.99 13.29
CA PRO A 240 -7.14 -3.97 14.19
C PRO A 240 -6.86 -2.67 13.42
N THR A 241 -7.56 -1.60 13.80
CA THR A 241 -7.57 -0.36 13.01
C THR A 241 -6.82 0.75 13.72
N GLY A 242 -5.66 1.12 13.16
CA GLY A 242 -5.00 2.41 13.41
C GLY A 242 -5.41 3.42 12.35
N GLY A 243 -4.53 3.70 11.39
CA GLY A 243 -4.78 4.65 10.30
C GLY A 243 -5.80 4.25 9.21
N GLY A 244 -6.64 3.22 9.42
CA GLY A 244 -7.78 2.87 8.55
C GLY A 244 -7.51 2.31 7.14
N THR A 245 -6.33 2.54 6.56
CA THR A 245 -6.05 2.21 5.14
C THR A 245 -6.29 0.76 4.75
N GLY A 246 -5.96 -0.19 5.64
CA GLY A 246 -6.18 -1.61 5.37
C GLY A 246 -7.65 -2.02 5.36
N LEU A 247 -8.46 -1.45 6.25
CA LEU A 247 -9.90 -1.67 6.29
C LEU A 247 -10.56 -1.17 5.00
N ILE A 248 -10.21 0.06 4.58
CA ILE A 248 -10.70 0.65 3.32
C ILE A 248 -10.27 -0.20 2.13
N GLY A 249 -9.00 -0.63 2.10
CA GLY A 249 -8.47 -1.49 1.03
C GLY A 249 -9.21 -2.82 0.92
N MET A 250 -9.43 -3.53 2.02
CA MET A 250 -10.17 -4.80 1.99
C MET A 250 -11.63 -4.61 1.59
N TRP A 251 -12.31 -3.58 2.12
CA TRP A 251 -13.68 -3.27 1.71
C TRP A 251 -13.76 -3.02 0.20
N LYS A 252 -12.84 -2.21 -0.32
CA LYS A 252 -12.71 -1.97 -1.75
C LYS A 252 -12.47 -3.26 -2.54
N ALA A 253 -11.67 -4.19 -2.03
CA ALA A 253 -11.46 -5.48 -2.69
C ALA A 253 -12.79 -6.24 -2.85
N PHE A 254 -13.58 -6.30 -1.79
CA PHE A 254 -14.84 -7.05 -1.79
C PHE A 254 -15.92 -6.40 -2.66
N ASP A 255 -15.93 -5.07 -2.74
CA ASP A 255 -16.83 -4.29 -3.61
C ASP A 255 -16.50 -4.47 -5.11
N GLU A 256 -15.23 -4.77 -5.44
CA GLU A 256 -14.76 -4.93 -6.83
C GLU A 256 -14.86 -6.37 -7.37
N LEU A 257 -15.19 -7.36 -6.54
CA LEU A 257 -15.27 -8.80 -6.91
C LEU A 257 -16.65 -9.21 -7.41
#